data_AF-X0WYA3-F1
#
_entry.id   AF-X0WYA3-F1
#
_cell.length_a   1.000
_cell.length_b   1.000
_cell.length_c   1.000
_cell.angle_alpha   90.00
_cell.angle_beta   90.00
_cell.angle_gamma   90.00
#
_symmetry.space_group_name_H-M   'P 1'
#
loop_
_entity.id
_entity.type
_entity.pdbx_description
1 polymer ?
#
loop_
_entity_poly.entity_id
_entity_poly.type
_entity_poly.pdbx_seq_one_letter_code
_entity_poly.pdbx_strand_id
1 'polypeptide(L)'
;SSYLIYYRFQGDTIKAYDWLIDNGHAPPRKEKPTKPTEAAVPENQHEALNLLDKYAHMKITEETHVEKPVPILTVNSVGVLHTGELLTLSGESKSGKSALLSAIISKVLNNEAQGFEIIKTEKNEWPILHFDTEQPVHRHKNNLMYHIMKRAGLSKCPEQLMSYNLRSMAVLDRRAMVTEIIESAKIKFGGVFMVILDGSADFIMDTNSIEQSTDIVHWMLTLSTTYNCGVINVIHLNPSADGTYVKQRGHLG
;
A
#
# COMPACT_ATOMS: atom_id res chain seq x y z
N SER A 1 -14.87 9.18 29.06
CA SER A 1 -16.18 8.49 29.03
C SER A 1 -16.41 7.74 27.71
N SER A 2 -16.08 8.31 26.54
CA SER A 2 -16.32 7.71 25.22
C SER A 2 -15.42 6.50 24.87
N TYR A 3 -14.17 6.50 25.34
CA TYR A 3 -13.21 5.40 25.08
C TYR A 3 -13.57 4.07 25.77
N LEU A 4 -14.26 4.12 26.91
CA LEU A 4 -14.66 2.90 27.64
C LEU A 4 -15.81 2.15 26.95
N ILE A 5 -16.64 2.88 26.20
CA ILE A 5 -17.84 2.36 25.54
C ILE A 5 -17.45 1.60 24.27
N TYR A 6 -16.48 2.10 23.50
CA TYR A 6 -15.98 1.42 22.29
C TYR A 6 -15.38 0.04 22.59
N TYR A 7 -14.60 -0.07 23.68
CA TYR A 7 -14.04 -1.34 24.13
C TYR A 7 -15.10 -2.31 24.66
N ARG A 8 -16.15 -1.79 25.33
CA ARG A 8 -17.28 -2.61 25.81
C ARG A 8 -17.99 -3.36 24.68
N PHE A 9 -18.01 -2.79 23.47
CA PHE A 9 -18.66 -3.39 22.30
C PHE A 9 -17.67 -3.95 21.27
N GLN A 10 -16.39 -4.15 21.64
CA GLN A 10 -15.36 -4.75 20.78
C GLN A 10 -15.24 -4.10 19.39
N GLY A 11 -15.47 -2.78 19.31
CA GLY A 11 -15.39 -2.04 18.06
C GLY A 11 -16.64 -2.09 17.16
N ASP A 12 -17.74 -2.70 17.61
CA ASP A 12 -19.05 -2.59 16.95
C ASP A 12 -19.63 -1.19 17.17
N THR A 13 -19.43 -0.33 16.18
CA THR A 13 -19.78 1.10 16.22
C THR A 13 -21.28 1.33 16.27
N ILE A 14 -22.09 0.44 15.68
CA ILE A 14 -23.55 0.57 15.66
C ILE A 14 -24.11 0.28 17.05
N LYS A 15 -23.70 -0.83 17.67
CA LYS A 15 -24.14 -1.17 19.03
C LYS A 15 -23.68 -0.16 20.08
N ALA A 16 -22.48 0.39 19.92
CA ALA A 16 -21.97 1.45 20.78
C ALA A 16 -22.80 2.74 20.65
N TYR A 17 -23.22 3.07 19.42
CA TYR A 17 -24.06 4.23 19.14
C TYR A 17 -25.48 4.07 19.71
N ASP A 18 -26.13 2.94 19.47
CA ASP A 18 -27.48 2.67 19.99
C ASP A 18 -27.49 2.69 21.52
N TRP A 19 -26.47 2.10 22.17
CA TRP A 19 -26.32 2.16 23.62
C TRP A 19 -26.15 3.60 24.15
N LEU A 20 -25.43 4.46 23.44
CA LEU A 20 -25.26 5.87 23.80
C LEU A 20 -26.56 6.66 23.71
N ILE A 21 -27.40 6.35 22.72
CA ILE A 21 -28.73 6.95 22.54
C ILE A 21 -29.66 6.49 23.67
N ASP A 22 -29.74 5.18 23.91
CA ASP A 22 -30.62 4.57 24.92
C ASP A 22 -30.26 5.00 26.36
N ASN A 23 -28.99 5.31 26.61
CA ASN A 23 -28.49 5.73 27.93
C ASN A 23 -28.32 7.25 28.04
N GLY A 24 -28.86 8.03 27.09
CA GLY A 24 -28.94 9.50 27.19
C GLY A 24 -27.60 10.23 27.13
N HIS A 25 -26.56 9.59 26.59
CA HIS A 25 -25.21 10.14 26.49
C HIS A 25 -24.95 10.86 25.16
N ALA A 26 -25.83 10.72 24.16
CA ALA A 26 -25.80 11.49 22.92
C ALA A 26 -26.81 12.65 22.99
N PRO A 27 -26.42 13.91 22.74
CA PRO A 27 -27.35 15.03 22.82
C PRO A 27 -28.39 14.98 21.68
N PRO A 28 -29.69 15.23 21.96
CA PRO A 28 -30.70 15.32 20.92
C PRO A 28 -30.47 16.55 20.05
N ARG A 29 -30.63 16.40 18.72
CA ARG A 29 -30.52 17.48 17.74
C ARG A 29 -31.69 18.46 17.93
N LYS A 30 -31.45 19.58 18.63
CA LYS A 30 -32.41 20.69 18.68
C LYS A 30 -32.24 21.57 17.44
N GLU A 31 -33.16 21.48 16.49
CA GLU A 31 -33.26 22.48 15.42
C GLU A 31 -33.81 23.78 16.00
N LYS A 32 -33.04 24.87 15.90
CA LYS A 32 -33.54 26.23 16.10
C LYS A 32 -33.98 26.80 14.75
N PRO A 33 -35.16 27.43 14.63
CA PRO A 33 -35.50 28.18 13.44
C PRO A 33 -34.67 29.46 13.37
N THR A 34 -33.81 29.59 12.37
CA THR A 34 -33.07 30.82 12.06
C THR A 34 -33.76 31.60 10.96
N LYS A 35 -34.18 32.84 11.25
CA LYS A 35 -34.54 33.83 10.22
C LYS A 35 -33.27 34.28 9.48
N PRO A 36 -33.29 34.45 8.16
CA PRO A 36 -32.14 34.98 7.43
C PRO A 36 -31.98 36.47 7.77
N THR A 37 -30.87 36.82 8.41
CA THR A 37 -30.39 38.19 8.46
C THR A 37 -29.05 38.15 7.73
N GLU A 38 -28.92 38.86 6.62
CA GLU A 38 -27.64 39.03 5.91
C GLU A 38 -26.71 39.87 6.80
N ALA A 39 -26.06 39.20 7.75
CA ALA A 39 -24.94 39.76 8.48
C ALA A 39 -23.69 39.63 7.59
N ALA A 40 -22.95 40.73 7.44
CA ALA A 40 -21.64 40.70 6.81
C ALA A 40 -20.78 39.64 7.52
N VAL A 41 -20.28 38.69 6.74
CA VAL A 41 -19.44 37.59 7.20
C VAL A 41 -18.11 38.19 7.70
N PRO A 42 -17.79 38.15 9.01
CA PRO A 42 -16.53 38.69 9.53
C PRO A 42 -15.32 38.06 8.83
N GLU A 43 -14.21 38.79 8.69
CA GLU A 43 -13.01 38.37 7.90
C GLU A 43 -12.52 36.95 8.23
N ASN A 44 -12.54 36.54 9.51
CA ASN A 44 -12.18 35.19 9.94
C ASN A 44 -13.11 34.09 9.39
N GLN A 45 -14.39 34.41 9.16
CA GLN A 45 -15.32 33.51 8.49
C GLN A 45 -15.11 33.49 6.98
N HIS A 46 -14.67 34.60 6.38
CA HIS A 46 -14.31 34.65 4.96
C HIS A 46 -13.06 33.80 4.67
N GLU A 47 -12.05 33.86 5.53
CA GLU A 47 -10.86 33.00 5.44
C GLU A 47 -11.20 31.51 5.60
N ALA A 48 -12.07 31.17 6.56
CA ALA A 48 -12.53 29.80 6.75
C ALA A 48 -13.32 29.27 5.54
N LEU A 49 -14.18 30.08 4.92
CA LEU A 49 -14.90 29.72 3.69
C LEU A 49 -13.94 29.50 2.52
N ASN A 50 -12.96 30.40 2.36
CA ASN A 50 -11.92 30.28 1.34
C ASN A 50 -11.10 28.97 1.49
N LEU A 51 -10.88 28.51 2.73
CA LEU A 51 -10.23 27.21 2.98
C LEU A 51 -11.14 26.02 2.59
N LEU A 52 -12.43 26.07 2.90
CA LEU A 52 -13.37 25.00 2.53
C LEU A 52 -13.51 24.88 1.01
N ASP A 53 -13.60 26.00 0.30
CA ASP A 53 -13.67 26.01 -1.17
C ASP A 53 -12.37 25.51 -1.79
N LYS A 54 -11.22 25.93 -1.25
CA LYS A 54 -9.90 25.48 -1.70
C LYS A 54 -9.76 23.95 -1.67
N TYR A 55 -10.29 23.30 -0.62
CA TYR A 55 -10.18 21.84 -0.44
C TYR A 55 -11.45 21.08 -0.80
N ALA A 56 -12.46 21.72 -1.41
CA ALA A 56 -13.72 21.08 -1.76
C ALA A 56 -13.53 19.85 -2.68
N HIS A 57 -12.54 19.89 -3.57
CA HIS A 57 -12.18 18.78 -4.45
C HIS A 57 -11.66 17.51 -3.73
N MET A 58 -11.24 17.63 -2.46
CA MET A 58 -10.83 16.51 -1.62
C MET A 58 -11.98 15.97 -0.77
N LYS A 59 -13.12 16.67 -0.73
CA LYS A 59 -14.28 16.28 0.08
C LYS A 59 -14.99 15.11 -0.60
N ILE A 60 -15.13 14.01 0.13
CA ILE A 60 -15.95 12.88 -0.29
C ILE A 60 -17.42 13.18 0.03
N THR A 61 -18.26 13.07 -0.98
CA THR A 61 -19.73 13.23 -0.92
C THR A 61 -20.39 12.11 -1.73
N GLU A 62 -21.71 12.04 -1.68
CA GLU A 62 -22.53 11.19 -2.55
C GLU A 62 -22.33 11.46 -4.05
N GLU A 63 -21.86 12.65 -4.40
CA GLU A 63 -21.55 13.06 -5.78
C GLU A 63 -20.13 12.68 -6.19
N THR A 64 -19.26 12.30 -5.24
CA THR A 64 -17.91 11.85 -5.54
C THR A 64 -17.95 10.53 -6.30
N HIS A 65 -17.69 10.60 -7.60
CA HIS A 65 -17.53 9.42 -8.42
C HIS A 65 -16.21 8.72 -8.07
N VAL A 66 -16.30 7.60 -7.35
CA VAL A 66 -15.16 6.73 -7.05
C VAL A 66 -15.20 5.56 -8.02
N GLU A 67 -14.21 5.44 -8.90
CA GLU A 67 -14.03 4.21 -9.68
C GLU A 67 -13.82 3.05 -8.70
N LYS A 68 -14.53 1.93 -8.93
CA LYS A 68 -14.33 0.76 -8.08
C LYS A 68 -12.87 0.31 -8.23
N PRO A 69 -12.12 0.17 -7.12
CA PRO A 69 -10.73 -0.23 -7.19
C PRO A 69 -10.62 -1.59 -7.88
N VAL A 70 -9.74 -1.69 -8.87
CA VAL A 70 -9.55 -2.92 -9.64
C VAL A 70 -8.66 -3.85 -8.81
N PRO A 71 -9.16 -5.04 -8.40
CA PRO A 71 -8.33 -6.00 -7.66
C PRO A 71 -7.20 -6.50 -8.56
N ILE A 72 -5.98 -6.49 -8.02
CA ILE A 72 -4.75 -6.97 -8.65
C ILE A 72 -4.40 -8.37 -8.14
N LEU A 73 -4.65 -8.63 -6.85
CA LEU A 73 -4.40 -9.92 -6.20
C LEU A 73 -5.63 -10.31 -5.37
N THR A 74 -6.10 -11.53 -5.57
CA THR A 74 -7.18 -12.11 -4.76
C THR A 74 -6.75 -13.40 -4.07
N VAL A 75 -7.26 -13.60 -2.86
CA VAL A 75 -7.14 -14.85 -2.12
C VAL A 75 -8.54 -15.34 -1.81
N ASN A 76 -8.90 -16.51 -2.31
CA ASN A 76 -10.26 -17.05 -2.18
C ASN A 76 -11.34 -16.03 -2.58
N SER A 77 -11.15 -15.37 -3.73
CA SER A 77 -12.02 -14.32 -4.27
C SER A 77 -12.14 -13.03 -3.43
N VAL A 78 -11.31 -12.86 -2.40
CA VAL A 78 -11.19 -11.61 -1.64
C VAL A 78 -10.02 -10.80 -2.20
N GLY A 79 -10.26 -9.56 -2.62
CA GLY A 79 -9.22 -8.62 -3.04
C GLY A 79 -8.31 -8.26 -1.87
N VAL A 80 -7.03 -8.65 -1.96
CA VAL A 80 -6.00 -8.35 -0.95
C VAL A 80 -5.03 -7.26 -1.39
N LEU A 81 -5.09 -6.87 -2.67
CA LEU A 81 -4.38 -5.71 -3.22
C LEU A 81 -5.15 -5.21 -4.43
N HIS A 82 -5.41 -3.90 -4.47
CA HIS A 82 -6.00 -3.20 -5.62
C HIS A 82 -5.02 -2.18 -6.21
N THR A 83 -5.35 -1.65 -7.39
CA THR A 83 -4.64 -0.49 -7.97
C THR A 83 -4.70 0.70 -7.00
N GLY A 84 -3.57 1.36 -6.76
CA GLY A 84 -3.49 2.48 -5.82
C GLY A 84 -3.20 2.09 -4.37
N GLU A 85 -3.15 0.79 -4.06
CA GLU A 85 -2.92 0.29 -2.69
C GLU A 85 -1.49 -0.20 -2.44
N LEU A 86 -1.15 -0.28 -1.15
CA LEU A 86 0.08 -0.84 -0.62
C LEU A 86 -0.22 -2.12 0.17
N LEU A 87 0.44 -3.22 -0.18
CA LEU A 87 0.44 -4.46 0.58
C LEU A 87 1.80 -4.70 1.23
N THR A 88 1.82 -4.85 2.55
CA THR A 88 3.03 -5.20 3.31
C THR A 88 3.07 -6.70 3.58
N LEU A 89 4.13 -7.36 3.14
CA LEU A 89 4.44 -8.75 3.52
C LEU A 89 5.48 -8.73 4.64
N SER A 90 5.04 -9.00 5.87
CA SER A 90 5.91 -9.08 7.04
C SER A 90 6.08 -10.51 7.53
N GLY A 91 7.21 -10.78 8.18
CA GLY A 91 7.51 -12.10 8.74
C GLY A 91 8.98 -12.28 9.06
N GLU A 92 9.29 -13.33 9.82
CA GLU A 92 10.66 -13.67 10.18
C GLU A 92 11.54 -13.96 8.95
N SER A 93 12.86 -13.87 9.14
CA SER A 93 13.79 -14.30 8.10
C SER A 93 13.52 -15.77 7.72
N LYS A 94 13.49 -16.05 6.42
CA LYS A 94 13.18 -17.38 5.85
C LYS A 94 11.75 -17.89 6.10
N SER A 95 10.80 -17.03 6.49
CA SER A 95 9.38 -17.40 6.64
C SER A 95 8.63 -17.69 5.33
N GLY A 96 9.30 -17.63 4.18
CA GLY A 96 8.70 -17.90 2.87
C GLY A 96 8.24 -16.67 2.09
N LYS A 97 8.52 -15.44 2.55
CA LYS A 97 8.12 -14.18 1.85
C LYS A 97 8.59 -14.12 0.39
N SER A 98 9.88 -14.36 0.12
CA SER A 98 10.39 -14.36 -1.26
C SER A 98 9.80 -15.52 -2.11
N ALA A 99 9.38 -16.62 -1.48
CA ALA A 99 8.68 -17.71 -2.17
C ALA A 99 7.23 -17.33 -2.51
N LEU A 100 6.56 -16.58 -1.62
CA LEU A 100 5.26 -15.96 -1.86
C LEU A 100 5.34 -14.93 -3.00
N LEU A 101 6.32 -14.02 -2.97
CA LEU A 101 6.56 -13.09 -4.08
C LEU A 101 6.80 -13.83 -5.39
N SER A 102 7.62 -14.88 -5.37
CA SER A 102 7.86 -15.71 -6.57
C SER A 102 6.54 -16.31 -7.10
N ALA A 103 5.65 -16.78 -6.21
CA ALA A 103 4.34 -17.30 -6.60
C ALA A 103 3.47 -16.22 -7.27
N ILE A 104 3.40 -15.04 -6.66
CA ILE A 104 2.62 -13.90 -7.17
C ILE A 104 3.15 -13.51 -8.55
N ILE A 105 4.45 -13.27 -8.69
CA ILE A 105 5.06 -12.86 -9.97
C ILE A 105 4.81 -13.93 -11.03
N SER A 106 5.06 -15.21 -10.75
CA SER A 106 4.81 -16.29 -11.72
C SER A 106 3.35 -16.34 -12.18
N LYS A 107 2.40 -16.13 -11.26
CA LYS A 107 0.96 -16.13 -11.57
C LYS A 107 0.56 -14.96 -12.44
N VAL A 108 1.14 -13.78 -12.18
CA VAL A 108 0.92 -12.61 -13.05
C VAL A 108 1.49 -12.88 -14.45
N LEU A 109 2.67 -13.51 -14.56
CA LEU A 109 3.27 -13.83 -15.87
C LEU A 109 2.52 -14.92 -16.64
N ASN A 110 1.97 -15.90 -15.93
CA ASN A 110 1.16 -16.96 -16.51
C ASN A 110 0.02 -17.32 -15.54
N ASN A 111 -1.22 -17.04 -15.95
CA ASN A 111 -2.40 -17.29 -15.12
C ASN A 111 -2.66 -18.78 -14.85
N GLU A 112 -2.02 -19.69 -15.59
CA GLU A 112 -2.07 -21.13 -15.33
C GLU A 112 -1.04 -21.58 -14.28
N ALA A 113 -0.09 -20.72 -13.89
CA ALA A 113 0.85 -21.06 -12.84
C ALA A 113 0.14 -21.38 -11.53
N GLN A 114 0.65 -22.36 -10.78
CA GLN A 114 0.10 -22.72 -9.47
C GLN A 114 0.30 -21.57 -8.48
N GLY A 115 -0.76 -21.19 -7.75
CA GLY A 115 -0.70 -20.12 -6.76
C GLY A 115 -2.02 -19.39 -6.58
N PHE A 116 -1.91 -18.10 -6.27
CA PHE A 116 -3.02 -17.18 -5.97
C PHE A 116 -3.93 -16.94 -7.17
N GLU A 117 -5.11 -16.40 -6.94
CA GLU A 117 -5.94 -15.86 -8.01
C GLU A 117 -5.48 -14.42 -8.28
N ILE A 118 -5.26 -14.10 -9.56
CA ILE A 118 -4.83 -12.77 -9.99
C ILE A 118 -5.90 -12.30 -10.96
N ILE A 119 -6.62 -11.24 -10.60
CA ILE A 119 -7.57 -10.62 -11.52
C ILE A 119 -6.76 -9.66 -12.41
N LYS A 120 -6.72 -9.96 -13.71
CA LYS A 120 -6.15 -9.08 -14.73
C LYS A 120 -7.26 -8.50 -15.58
N THR A 121 -7.28 -7.17 -15.73
CA THR A 121 -8.20 -6.46 -16.64
C THR A 121 -7.40 -5.74 -17.71
N GLU A 122 -7.82 -5.89 -18.98
CA GLU A 122 -7.42 -5.25 -20.27
C GLU A 122 -5.94 -4.93 -20.59
N LYS A 123 -5.00 -4.98 -19.64
CA LYS A 123 -3.60 -4.59 -19.84
C LYS A 123 -2.66 -5.74 -19.54
N ASN A 124 -2.79 -6.80 -20.34
CA ASN A 124 -1.87 -7.95 -20.35
C ASN A 124 -0.41 -7.57 -20.69
N GLU A 125 -0.14 -6.30 -20.97
CA GLU A 125 1.17 -5.78 -21.40
C GLU A 125 1.90 -4.96 -20.32
N TRP A 126 1.25 -4.64 -19.20
CA TRP A 126 1.88 -3.80 -18.18
C TRP A 126 2.95 -4.54 -17.37
N PRO A 127 4.09 -3.89 -17.09
CA PRO A 127 5.22 -4.52 -16.45
C PRO A 127 5.02 -4.71 -14.94
N ILE A 128 5.68 -5.75 -14.44
CA ILE A 128 5.97 -5.99 -13.02
C ILE A 128 7.40 -5.52 -12.77
N LEU A 129 7.56 -4.60 -11.84
CA LEU A 129 8.85 -4.05 -11.45
C LEU A 129 9.23 -4.65 -10.09
N HIS A 130 10.31 -5.42 -10.04
CA HIS A 130 10.80 -6.07 -8.83
C HIS A 130 12.18 -5.52 -8.46
N PHE A 131 12.32 -4.99 -7.26
CA PHE A 131 13.54 -4.39 -6.73
C PHE A 131 14.00 -5.17 -5.50
N ASP A 132 15.06 -5.95 -5.67
CA ASP A 132 15.63 -6.81 -4.62
C ASP A 132 16.84 -6.11 -3.98
N THR A 133 16.75 -5.82 -2.68
CA THR A 133 17.83 -5.18 -1.91
C THR A 133 18.66 -6.18 -1.09
N GLU A 134 18.17 -7.40 -0.88
CA GLU A 134 18.73 -8.32 0.11
C GLU A 134 19.67 -9.37 -0.49
N GLN A 135 19.33 -9.91 -1.66
CA GLN A 135 19.99 -11.08 -2.21
C GLN A 135 21.23 -10.68 -3.01
N PRO A 136 22.31 -11.49 -2.98
CA PRO A 136 23.41 -11.29 -3.91
C PRO A 136 22.97 -11.62 -5.34
N VAL A 137 23.60 -10.98 -6.33
CA VAL A 137 23.23 -11.09 -7.78
C VAL A 137 23.03 -12.55 -8.23
N HIS A 138 23.91 -13.47 -7.84
CA HIS A 138 23.80 -14.88 -8.24
C HIS A 138 22.52 -15.55 -7.71
N ARG A 139 22.12 -15.22 -6.48
CA ARG A 139 20.93 -15.78 -5.85
C ARG A 139 19.67 -15.12 -6.41
N HIS A 140 19.68 -13.81 -6.62
CA HIS A 140 18.59 -13.12 -7.30
C HIS A 140 18.36 -13.72 -8.70
N LYS A 141 19.43 -13.92 -9.50
CA LYS A 141 19.34 -14.60 -10.80
C LYS A 141 18.76 -16.02 -10.68
N ASN A 142 19.20 -16.81 -9.70
CA ASN A 142 18.67 -18.15 -9.49
C ASN A 142 17.19 -18.14 -9.11
N ASN A 143 16.76 -17.20 -8.26
CA ASN A 143 15.35 -17.05 -7.91
C ASN A 143 14.51 -16.70 -9.14
N LEU A 144 14.98 -15.74 -9.94
CA LEU A 144 14.33 -15.36 -11.17
C LEU A 144 14.18 -16.57 -12.12
N MET A 145 15.26 -17.27 -12.42
CA MET A 145 15.25 -18.37 -13.40
C MET A 145 14.55 -19.64 -12.90
N TYR A 146 14.79 -20.07 -11.67
CA TYR A 146 14.36 -21.38 -11.19
C TYR A 146 13.11 -21.37 -10.32
N HIS A 147 12.72 -20.22 -9.76
CA HIS A 147 11.51 -20.10 -8.97
C HIS A 147 10.41 -19.34 -9.71
N ILE A 148 10.73 -18.18 -10.30
CA ILE A 148 9.73 -17.36 -11.00
C ILE A 148 9.46 -17.94 -12.40
N MET A 149 10.48 -17.99 -13.24
CA MET A 149 10.34 -18.37 -14.66
C MET A 149 9.91 -19.83 -14.82
N LYS A 150 10.54 -20.75 -14.07
CA LYS A 150 10.17 -22.17 -14.07
C LYS A 150 8.72 -22.40 -13.63
N ARG A 151 8.24 -21.69 -12.59
CA ARG A 151 6.85 -21.80 -12.12
C ARG A 151 5.86 -21.18 -13.09
N ALA A 152 6.26 -20.12 -13.81
CA ALA A 152 5.47 -19.54 -14.88
C ALA A 152 5.46 -20.39 -16.17
N GLY A 153 6.28 -21.45 -16.25
CA GLY A 153 6.42 -22.27 -17.46
C GLY A 153 7.12 -21.55 -18.62
N LEU A 154 7.90 -20.50 -18.33
CA LEU A 154 8.53 -19.66 -19.34
C LEU A 154 10.03 -19.97 -19.45
N SER A 155 10.51 -20.11 -20.69
CA SER A 155 11.93 -20.38 -21.00
C SER A 155 12.78 -19.13 -21.19
N LYS A 156 12.15 -17.97 -21.43
CA LYS A 156 12.81 -16.67 -21.62
C LYS A 156 12.09 -15.60 -20.81
N CYS A 157 12.86 -14.74 -20.15
CA CYS A 157 12.32 -13.62 -19.37
C CYS A 157 11.51 -12.68 -20.30
N PRO A 158 10.22 -12.47 -20.06
CA PRO A 158 9.41 -11.55 -20.84
C PRO A 158 9.84 -10.10 -20.55
N GLU A 159 9.64 -9.19 -21.50
CA GLU A 159 9.98 -7.77 -21.31
C GLU A 159 9.17 -7.10 -20.19
N GLN A 160 7.98 -7.63 -19.91
CA GLN A 160 7.10 -7.17 -18.84
C GLN A 160 7.64 -7.52 -17.45
N LEU A 161 8.62 -8.42 -17.32
CA LEU A 161 9.26 -8.71 -16.03
C LEU A 161 10.60 -7.96 -15.94
N MET A 162 10.64 -6.92 -15.10
CA MET A 162 11.87 -6.16 -14.87
C MET A 162 12.31 -6.33 -13.42
N SER A 163 13.41 -7.07 -13.23
CA SER A 163 13.90 -7.49 -11.92
C SER A 163 15.31 -6.91 -11.68
N TYR A 164 15.43 -5.97 -10.73
CA TYR A 164 16.65 -5.20 -10.47
C TYR A 164 17.26 -5.58 -9.12
N ASN A 165 18.59 -5.76 -9.08
CA ASN A 165 19.31 -6.00 -7.83
C ASN A 165 19.93 -4.70 -7.32
N LEU A 166 19.49 -4.23 -6.15
CA LEU A 166 19.89 -2.96 -5.54
C LEU A 166 20.84 -3.15 -4.36
N ARG A 167 21.19 -4.40 -4.01
CA ARG A 167 22.02 -4.72 -2.83
C ARG A 167 23.31 -3.89 -2.76
N SER A 168 23.98 -3.69 -3.89
CA SER A 168 25.24 -2.93 -3.95
C SER A 168 25.07 -1.44 -4.22
N MET A 169 23.83 -0.96 -4.41
CA MET A 169 23.51 0.44 -4.65
C MET A 169 23.50 1.22 -3.33
N ALA A 170 24.01 2.45 -3.34
CA ALA A 170 23.95 3.32 -2.16
C ALA A 170 22.50 3.63 -1.80
N VAL A 171 22.18 3.57 -0.50
CA VAL A 171 20.79 3.70 0.02
C VAL A 171 20.12 4.99 -0.46
N LEU A 172 20.89 6.09 -0.50
CA LEU A 172 20.40 7.41 -0.90
C LEU A 172 19.96 7.48 -2.38
N ASP A 173 20.50 6.63 -3.25
CA ASP A 173 20.18 6.64 -4.67
C ASP A 173 18.99 5.72 -5.01
N ARG A 174 18.67 4.77 -4.13
CA ARG A 174 17.72 3.68 -4.43
C ARG A 174 16.33 4.20 -4.80
N ARG A 175 15.81 5.17 -4.04
CA ARG A 175 14.47 5.72 -4.27
C ARG A 175 14.38 6.48 -5.59
N ALA A 176 15.40 7.28 -5.92
CA ALA A 176 15.47 8.00 -7.19
C ALA A 176 15.45 7.00 -8.36
N MET A 177 16.30 5.98 -8.30
CA MET A 177 16.36 4.96 -9.35
C MET A 177 15.05 4.18 -9.50
N VAL A 178 14.39 3.80 -8.40
CA VAL A 178 13.07 3.15 -8.46
C VAL A 178 12.05 4.04 -9.18
N THR A 179 11.97 5.32 -8.81
CA THR A 179 11.05 6.28 -9.45
C THR A 179 11.35 6.43 -10.95
N GLU A 180 12.61 6.61 -11.34
CA GLU A 180 13.04 6.75 -12.74
C GLU A 180 12.68 5.52 -13.58
N ILE A 181 12.84 4.31 -13.02
CA ILE A 181 12.47 3.07 -13.68
C ILE A 181 10.95 2.95 -13.83
N ILE A 182 10.17 3.31 -12.79
CA ILE A 182 8.70 3.30 -12.86
C ILE A 182 8.20 4.27 -13.93
N GLU A 183 8.76 5.47 -14.01
CA GLU A 183 8.42 6.46 -15.03
C GLU A 183 8.76 5.96 -16.44
N SER A 184 9.97 5.43 -16.61
CA SER A 184 10.41 4.85 -17.89
C SER A 184 9.51 3.70 -18.33
N ALA A 185 9.12 2.82 -17.40
CA ALA A 185 8.22 1.72 -17.65
C ALA A 185 6.81 2.22 -18.02
N LYS A 186 6.28 3.22 -17.30
CA LYS A 186 4.99 3.84 -17.63
C LYS A 186 4.99 4.46 -19.01
N ILE A 187 6.06 5.15 -19.41
CA ILE A 187 6.21 5.73 -20.75
C ILE A 187 6.24 4.60 -21.81
N LYS A 188 7.04 3.55 -21.58
CA LYS A 188 7.24 2.47 -22.55
C LYS A 188 5.99 1.59 -22.73
N PHE A 189 5.27 1.28 -21.65
CA PHE A 189 4.17 0.30 -21.64
C PHE A 189 2.78 0.92 -21.41
N GLY A 190 2.70 2.25 -21.28
CA GLY A 190 1.45 2.97 -20.98
C GLY A 190 0.96 2.83 -19.53
N GLY A 191 1.75 2.20 -18.65
CA GLY A 191 1.49 2.06 -17.22
C GLY A 191 2.32 0.96 -16.56
N VAL A 192 2.02 0.66 -15.30
CA VAL A 192 2.72 -0.32 -14.47
C VAL A 192 1.69 -1.14 -13.74
N PHE A 193 1.82 -2.47 -13.78
CA PHE A 193 0.87 -3.36 -13.11
C PHE A 193 1.15 -3.41 -11.61
N MET A 194 2.41 -3.63 -11.25
CA MET A 194 2.83 -3.82 -9.87
C MET A 194 4.28 -3.41 -9.66
N VAL A 195 4.56 -2.81 -8.51
CA VAL A 195 5.89 -2.53 -7.99
C VAL A 195 6.13 -3.38 -6.74
N ILE A 196 7.26 -4.09 -6.69
CA ILE A 196 7.64 -4.95 -5.58
C ILE A 196 8.97 -4.48 -5.02
N LEU A 197 8.99 -4.14 -3.74
CA LEU A 197 10.16 -3.74 -2.97
C LEU A 197 10.53 -4.88 -2.00
N ASP A 198 11.44 -5.76 -2.42
CA ASP A 198 11.93 -6.87 -1.59
C ASP A 198 13.07 -6.36 -0.68
N GLY A 199 12.71 -6.05 0.57
CA GLY A 199 13.56 -5.39 1.57
C GLY A 199 13.35 -3.87 1.66
N SER A 200 12.11 -3.41 1.91
CA SER A 200 11.77 -1.97 1.96
C SER A 200 12.52 -1.19 3.05
N ALA A 201 12.89 -1.88 4.14
CA ALA A 201 13.70 -1.32 5.22
C ALA A 201 15.10 -0.85 4.76
N ASP A 202 15.62 -1.41 3.67
CA ASP A 202 16.94 -1.06 3.16
C ASP A 202 16.91 0.21 2.27
N PHE A 203 15.77 0.86 2.11
CA PHE A 203 15.63 2.15 1.42
C PHE A 203 15.82 3.37 2.35
N ILE A 204 16.15 3.12 3.63
CA ILE A 204 16.41 4.14 4.64
C ILE A 204 17.69 3.82 5.41
N MET A 205 18.33 4.87 5.96
CA MET A 205 19.61 4.73 6.66
C MET A 205 19.40 4.19 8.08
N ASP A 206 18.32 4.61 8.75
CA ASP A 206 17.98 4.17 10.10
C ASP A 206 16.52 3.76 10.20
N THR A 207 16.29 2.45 10.32
CA THR A 207 14.96 1.86 10.51
C THR A 207 14.32 2.16 11.86
N ASN A 208 15.07 2.71 12.82
CA ASN A 208 14.54 3.12 14.12
C ASN A 208 14.11 4.60 14.12
N SER A 209 14.50 5.37 13.11
CA SER A 209 14.04 6.75 12.94
C SER A 209 12.57 6.75 12.54
N ILE A 210 11.73 7.31 13.41
CA ILE A 210 10.28 7.49 13.15
C ILE A 210 10.08 8.32 11.88
N GLU A 211 10.89 9.36 11.70
CA GLU A 211 10.84 10.24 10.53
C GLU A 211 11.13 9.46 9.25
N GLN A 212 12.28 8.77 9.16
CA GLN A 212 12.63 8.01 7.96
C GLN A 212 11.65 6.86 7.69
N SER A 213 11.16 6.22 8.76
CA SER A 213 10.16 5.16 8.70
C SER A 213 8.83 5.64 8.14
N THR A 214 8.35 6.78 8.64
CA THR A 214 7.10 7.39 8.17
C THR A 214 7.25 7.86 6.73
N ASP A 215 8.39 8.47 6.41
CA ASP A 215 8.72 8.96 5.08
C ASP A 215 8.80 7.85 4.02
N ILE A 216 9.39 6.68 4.32
CA ILE A 216 9.41 5.57 3.36
C ILE A 216 8.00 5.00 3.10
N VAL A 217 7.14 4.95 4.12
CA VAL A 217 5.74 4.52 3.96
C VAL A 217 4.96 5.51 3.10
N HIS A 218 5.11 6.82 3.36
CA HIS A 218 4.50 7.85 2.53
C HIS A 218 4.99 7.79 1.08
N TRP A 219 6.29 7.60 0.87
CA TRP A 219 6.84 7.43 -0.46
C TRP A 219 6.21 6.23 -1.20
N MET A 220 6.06 5.07 -0.55
CA MET A 220 5.40 3.91 -1.15
C MET A 220 3.92 4.16 -1.49
N LEU A 221 3.17 4.86 -0.63
CA LEU A 221 1.78 5.27 -0.89
C LEU A 221 1.69 6.29 -2.05
N THR A 222 2.67 7.19 -2.15
CA THR A 222 2.78 8.11 -3.29
C THR A 222 3.04 7.34 -4.58
N LEU A 223 3.89 6.30 -4.57
CA LEU A 223 4.07 5.44 -5.75
C LEU A 223 2.76 4.76 -6.17
N SER A 224 2.05 4.12 -5.24
CA SER A 224 0.81 3.40 -5.56
C SER A 224 -0.22 4.34 -6.18
N THR A 225 -0.40 5.52 -5.58
CA THR A 225 -1.38 6.53 -6.01
C THR A 225 -0.99 7.19 -7.33
N THR A 226 0.26 7.66 -7.46
CA THR A 226 0.73 8.42 -8.63
C THR A 226 0.76 7.58 -9.91
N TYR A 227 1.13 6.30 -9.77
CA TYR A 227 1.23 5.39 -10.90
C TYR A 227 0.00 4.48 -11.05
N ASN A 228 -1.01 4.62 -10.18
CA ASN A 228 -2.22 3.80 -10.11
C ASN A 228 -1.93 2.30 -10.25
N CYS A 229 -0.97 1.82 -9.47
CA CYS A 229 -0.47 0.45 -9.52
C CYS A 229 -0.50 -0.18 -8.12
N GLY A 230 -0.41 -1.51 -8.05
CA GLY A 230 -0.27 -2.19 -6.77
C GLY A 230 1.18 -2.12 -6.30
N VAL A 231 1.41 -1.73 -5.05
CA VAL A 231 2.75 -1.77 -4.44
C VAL A 231 2.79 -2.89 -3.41
N ILE A 232 3.78 -3.79 -3.52
CA ILE A 232 4.07 -4.79 -2.50
C ILE A 232 5.42 -4.44 -1.88
N ASN A 233 5.49 -4.41 -0.55
CA ASN A 233 6.75 -4.24 0.15
C ASN A 233 6.99 -5.41 1.11
N VAL A 234 8.26 -5.79 1.28
CA VAL A 234 8.66 -6.86 2.19
C VAL A 234 9.42 -6.27 3.38
N ILE A 235 8.96 -6.60 4.59
CA ILE A 235 9.60 -6.22 5.85
C ILE A 235 10.10 -7.47 6.58
N HIS A 236 11.37 -7.44 6.98
CA HIS A 236 11.97 -8.50 7.77
C HIS A 236 11.84 -8.20 9.25
N LEU A 237 11.16 -9.10 9.95
CA LEU A 237 11.10 -9.08 11.40
C LEU A 237 12.46 -9.55 11.95
N ASN A 238 13.12 -8.70 12.73
CA ASN A 238 14.31 -9.10 13.48
C ASN A 238 13.88 -9.67 14.85
N PRO A 239 14.52 -10.74 15.33
CA PRO A 239 14.38 -11.16 16.72
C PRO A 239 14.83 -10.02 17.64
N SER A 240 14.02 -9.64 18.63
CA SER A 240 14.48 -8.80 19.73
C SER A 240 15.46 -9.59 20.60
N ALA A 241 16.40 -8.90 21.24
CA ALA A 241 17.44 -9.49 22.07
C ALA A 241 16.90 -10.21 23.34
N ASP A 242 15.61 -10.09 23.64
CA ASP A 242 14.97 -10.62 24.86
C ASP A 242 14.06 -11.84 24.61
N GLY A 243 13.93 -12.33 23.38
CA GLY A 243 13.16 -13.55 23.09
C GLY A 243 11.64 -13.44 23.32
N THR A 244 11.13 -12.26 23.65
CA THR A 244 9.69 -11.99 23.72
C THR A 244 9.22 -11.41 22.39
N TYR A 245 8.31 -12.13 21.71
CA TYR A 245 7.69 -11.82 20.42
C TYR A 245 7.85 -10.37 19.91
N VAL A 246 8.72 -10.29 18.89
CA VAL A 246 8.89 -9.30 17.82
C VAL A 246 8.05 -8.02 17.90
N LYS A 247 8.69 -6.95 18.38
CA LYS A 247 8.37 -5.59 17.90
C LYS A 247 8.77 -5.49 16.41
N GLN A 248 7.88 -4.95 15.59
CA GLN A 248 8.27 -4.39 14.31
C GLN A 248 9.43 -3.42 14.55
N ARG A 249 10.42 -3.37 13.64
CA ARG A 249 11.46 -2.35 13.76
C ARG A 249 10.79 -0.98 13.68
N GLY A 250 10.74 -0.25 14.80
CA GLY A 250 10.11 1.06 14.83
C GLY A 250 8.67 1.04 14.30
N HIS A 251 8.14 2.21 13.96
CA HIS A 251 6.74 2.44 13.57
C HIS A 251 6.40 1.93 12.15
N LEU A 252 7.13 0.94 11.62
CA LEU A 252 7.06 0.51 10.22
C LEU A 252 6.15 -0.67 9.92
N GLY A 253 5.61 -1.35 10.93
CA GLY A 253 4.73 -2.48 10.65
C GLY A 253 3.28 -2.24 11.06
#